data_AF-A0A520IWX0-F1
#
_entry.id   AF-A0A520IWX0-F1
#
_cell.length_a   1.000
_cell.length_b   1.000
_cell.length_c   1.000
_cell.angle_alpha   90.00
_cell.angle_beta   90.00
_cell.angle_gamma   90.00
#
_symmetry.space_group_name_H-M   'P 1'
#
loop_
_entity.id
_entity.type
_entity.pdbx_description
1 polymer ?
#
loop_
_entity_poly.entity_id
_entity_poly.type
_entity_poly.pdbx_seq_one_letter_code
_entity_poly.pdbx_strand_id
1 'polypeptide(L)'
;MKNMKSDEKTVQAYQVGDIVRTTESFGPNLAGSIGIVYETYPDNEMPASEIVSILLTNGHDIGSFNQAEQTESLTWLAHVDISYAYSSPSQLMTDFRDGYFNQAFAEARAVADRLV
;
A
#
# COMPACT_ATOMS: atom_id res chain seq x y z
N MET A 1 -41.48 9.50 0.57
CA MET A 1 -40.21 9.25 -0.15
C MET A 1 -39.13 9.02 0.89
N LYS A 2 -38.58 7.81 0.99
CA LYS A 2 -37.47 7.51 1.90
C LYS A 2 -36.20 8.06 1.26
N ASN A 3 -35.55 9.03 1.90
CA ASN A 3 -34.23 9.47 1.50
C ASN A 3 -33.26 8.31 1.78
N MET A 4 -32.83 7.66 0.71
CA MET A 4 -31.72 6.72 0.71
C MET A 4 -30.48 7.56 1.00
N LYS A 5 -29.93 7.43 2.22
CA LYS A 5 -28.59 7.94 2.49
C LYS A 5 -27.67 7.15 1.58
N SER A 6 -27.05 7.82 0.61
CA SER A 6 -25.90 7.28 -0.09
C SER A 6 -24.92 6.86 0.99
N ASP A 7 -24.59 5.57 1.07
CA ASP A 7 -23.45 5.13 1.86
C ASP A 7 -22.24 5.88 1.29
N GLU A 8 -21.81 6.94 1.98
CA GLU A 8 -20.50 7.53 1.76
C GLU A 8 -19.52 6.40 2.01
N LYS A 9 -19.05 5.79 0.92
CA LYS A 9 -17.97 4.82 0.93
C LYS A 9 -16.77 5.61 1.44
N THR A 10 -16.53 5.58 2.75
CA THR A 10 -15.40 6.28 3.37
C THR A 10 -14.15 5.82 2.64
N VAL A 11 -13.56 6.71 1.85
CA VAL A 11 -12.32 6.41 1.14
C VAL A 11 -11.25 6.34 2.23
N GLN A 12 -10.70 5.14 2.43
CA GLN A 12 -9.63 4.95 3.39
C GLN A 12 -8.39 5.69 2.88
N ALA A 13 -7.92 6.66 3.66
CA ALA A 13 -6.64 7.29 3.39
C ALA A 13 -5.53 6.31 3.77
N TYR A 14 -4.78 5.85 2.78
CA TYR A 14 -3.61 5.02 3.02
C TYR A 14 -2.50 5.83 3.68
N GLN A 15 -1.72 5.18 4.54
CA GLN A 15 -0.58 5.77 5.25
C GLN A 15 0.62 4.82 5.24
N VAL A 16 1.82 5.37 5.48
CA VAL A 16 3.04 4.56 5.65
C VAL A 16 2.80 3.47 6.69
N GLY A 17 3.17 2.23 6.37
CA GLY A 17 2.93 1.06 7.22
C GLY A 17 1.65 0.31 6.91
N ASP A 18 0.77 0.82 6.03
CA ASP A 18 -0.37 0.04 5.58
C ASP A 18 0.06 -1.15 4.72
N ILE A 19 -0.49 -2.32 5.04
CA ILE A 19 -0.34 -3.55 4.27
C ILE A 19 -1.48 -3.64 3.27
N VAL A 20 -1.13 -3.85 2.01
CA VAL A 20 -2.07 -3.93 0.90
C VAL A 20 -1.92 -5.22 0.12
N ARG A 21 -3.01 -5.64 -0.53
CA ARG A 21 -3.05 -6.68 -1.55
C ARG A 21 -3.40 -6.06 -2.89
N THR A 22 -2.62 -6.37 -3.93
CA THR A 22 -2.94 -5.93 -5.30
C THR A 22 -4.15 -6.68 -5.84
N THR A 23 -5.03 -5.98 -6.56
CA THR A 23 -6.18 -6.58 -7.27
C THR A 23 -5.83 -7.01 -8.70
N GLU A 24 -4.76 -6.44 -9.25
CA GLU A 24 -4.24 -6.71 -10.59
C GLU A 24 -2.73 -7.02 -10.58
N SER A 25 -2.19 -7.33 -11.77
CA SER A 25 -0.79 -7.71 -11.94
C SER A 25 0.07 -6.50 -12.30
N PHE A 26 1.27 -6.43 -11.72
CA PHE A 26 2.24 -5.36 -11.94
C PHE A 26 3.57 -5.94 -12.43
N GLY A 27 3.82 -5.86 -13.73
CA GLY A 27 4.98 -6.49 -14.37
C GLY A 27 5.00 -8.01 -14.13
N PRO A 28 6.05 -8.59 -13.51
CA PRO A 28 6.10 -10.01 -13.21
C PRO A 28 5.28 -10.41 -11.98
N ASN A 29 4.71 -9.46 -11.24
CA ASN A 29 3.98 -9.71 -10.00
C ASN A 29 2.50 -9.94 -10.30
N LEU A 30 1.97 -11.10 -9.91
CA LEU A 30 0.57 -11.45 -10.16
C LEU A 30 -0.39 -10.64 -9.27
N ALA A 31 -1.65 -10.58 -9.67
CA ALA A 31 -2.75 -10.17 -8.80
C ALA A 31 -2.73 -10.96 -7.49
N GLY A 32 -3.07 -10.30 -6.38
CA GLY A 32 -2.99 -10.85 -5.04
C GLY A 32 -1.62 -10.71 -4.38
N SER A 33 -0.65 -10.04 -5.02
CA SER A 33 0.64 -9.73 -4.42
C SER A 33 0.47 -8.84 -3.19
N ILE A 34 1.28 -9.08 -2.17
CA ILE A 34 1.22 -8.35 -0.89
C ILE A 34 2.39 -7.36 -0.83
N GLY A 35 2.09 -6.14 -0.40
CA GLY A 35 3.07 -5.08 -0.20
C GLY A 35 2.75 -4.16 0.96
N ILE A 36 3.63 -3.19 1.16
CA ILE A 36 3.52 -2.14 2.17
C ILE A 36 3.57 -0.76 1.50
N VAL A 37 2.77 0.17 2.01
CA VAL A 37 2.93 1.60 1.72
C VAL A 37 4.20 2.09 2.41
N TYR A 38 5.25 2.41 1.65
CA TYR A 38 6.50 2.91 2.22
C TYR A 38 6.63 4.44 2.17
N GLU A 39 5.82 5.09 1.35
CA GLU A 39 5.84 6.54 1.19
C GLU A 39 4.44 7.05 0.84
N THR A 40 4.11 8.24 1.35
CA THR A 40 2.95 9.02 0.97
C THR A 40 3.38 10.46 0.70
N TYR A 41 2.82 11.10 -0.32
CA TYR A 41 3.09 12.50 -0.62
C TYR A 41 1.91 13.18 -1.31
N PRO A 42 1.78 14.52 -1.21
CA PRO A 42 0.63 15.23 -1.77
C PRO A 42 0.50 15.05 -3.27
N ASP A 43 -0.74 14.85 -3.72
CA ASP A 43 -1.07 14.90 -5.14
C ASP A 43 -1.14 16.37 -5.61
N ASN A 44 -0.28 16.75 -6.55
CA ASN A 44 -0.24 18.10 -7.09
C ASN A 44 -1.44 18.42 -8.00
N GLU A 45 -2.12 17.41 -8.54
CA GLU A 45 -3.32 17.57 -9.37
C GLU A 45 -4.60 17.60 -8.53
N MET A 46 -4.57 16.93 -7.38
CA MET A 46 -5.68 16.88 -6.42
C MET A 46 -5.17 17.17 -5.00
N PRO A 47 -5.08 18.45 -4.58
CA PRO A 47 -4.44 18.85 -3.32
C PRO A 47 -5.06 18.30 -2.02
N ALA A 48 -6.20 17.60 -2.10
CA ALA A 48 -6.87 16.95 -0.98
C ALA A 48 -6.63 15.43 -0.93
N SER A 49 -5.81 14.89 -1.83
CA SER A 49 -5.44 13.47 -1.86
C SER A 49 -3.93 13.28 -1.79
N GLU A 50 -3.55 12.12 -1.29
CA GLU A 50 -2.16 11.67 -1.24
C GLU A 50 -1.93 10.62 -2.32
N ILE A 51 -0.74 10.66 -2.92
CA ILE A 51 -0.17 9.57 -3.70
C ILE A 51 0.56 8.64 -2.75
N VAL A 52 0.45 7.32 -2.96
CA VAL A 52 1.13 6.32 -2.14
C VAL A 52 2.03 5.43 -2.97
N SER A 53 3.20 5.06 -2.45
CA SER A 53 4.14 4.17 -3.13
C SER A 53 4.26 2.82 -2.43
N ILE A 54 4.29 1.74 -3.21
CA ILE A 54 4.15 0.38 -2.70
C ILE A 54 5.41 -0.46 -2.96
N LEU A 55 5.94 -1.05 -1.89
CA LEU A 55 7.00 -2.05 -1.94
C LEU A 55 6.40 -3.43 -1.66
N LEU A 56 6.55 -4.36 -2.60
CA LEU A 56 6.06 -5.72 -2.44
C LEU A 56 6.97 -6.55 -1.51
N THR A 57 6.41 -7.61 -0.93
CA THR A 57 7.12 -8.55 -0.04
C THR A 57 8.30 -9.28 -0.70
N ASN A 58 8.40 -9.25 -2.04
CA ASN A 58 9.52 -9.79 -2.80
C ASN A 58 10.59 -8.73 -3.13
N GLY A 59 10.43 -7.49 -2.67
CA GLY A 59 11.36 -6.39 -2.88
C GLY A 59 11.14 -5.59 -4.16
N HIS A 60 10.11 -5.93 -4.96
CA HIS A 60 9.76 -5.11 -6.11
C HIS A 60 9.00 -3.86 -5.66
N ASP A 61 9.56 -2.70 -5.97
CA ASP A 61 8.84 -1.43 -5.98
C ASP A 61 7.96 -1.38 -7.23
N ILE A 62 6.64 -1.26 -7.03
CA ILE A 62 5.65 -1.22 -8.13
C ILE A 62 5.19 0.21 -8.44
N GLY A 63 5.83 1.21 -7.86
CA GLY A 63 5.58 2.61 -8.13
C GLY A 63 4.50 3.22 -7.25
N SER A 64 3.98 4.34 -7.74
CA SER A 64 3.09 5.23 -7.01
C SER A 64 1.67 5.20 -7.57
N PHE A 65 0.68 5.32 -6.68
CA PHE A 65 -0.75 5.22 -6.97
C PHE A 65 -1.46 6.48 -6.51
N ASN A 66 -2.15 7.18 -7.41
CA ASN A 66 -3.08 8.25 -7.05
C ASN A 66 -4.37 7.68 -6.43
N GLN A 67 -5.28 8.54 -5.98
CA GLN A 67 -6.48 8.10 -5.26
C GLN A 67 -7.40 7.16 -6.07
N ALA A 68 -7.51 7.38 -7.39
CA ALA A 68 -8.32 6.52 -8.25
C ALA A 68 -7.68 5.13 -8.37
N GLU A 69 -6.37 5.08 -8.66
CA GLU A 69 -5.60 3.84 -8.78
C GLU A 69 -5.58 3.07 -7.45
N GLN A 70 -5.44 3.75 -6.32
CA GLN A 70 -5.55 3.13 -4.99
C GLN A 70 -6.87 2.38 -4.81
N THR A 71 -7.97 2.95 -5.29
CA THR A 71 -9.32 2.36 -5.15
C THR A 71 -9.51 1.14 -6.06
N GLU A 72 -8.90 1.16 -7.24
CA GLU A 72 -9.03 0.10 -8.24
C GLU A 72 -8.05 -1.06 -8.01
N SER A 73 -6.82 -0.72 -7.67
CA SER A 73 -5.68 -1.64 -7.69
C SER A 73 -5.30 -2.21 -6.31
N LEU A 74 -5.79 -1.63 -5.20
CA LEU A 74 -5.36 -2.00 -3.85
C LEU A 74 -6.53 -2.39 -2.94
N THR A 75 -6.32 -3.44 -2.16
CA THR A 75 -7.17 -3.82 -1.01
C THR A 75 -6.36 -3.66 0.26
N TRP A 76 -6.80 -2.79 1.17
CA TRP A 76 -6.21 -2.67 2.51
C TRP A 76 -6.43 -3.96 3.31
N LEU A 77 -5.37 -4.43 3.99
CA LEU A 77 -5.42 -5.64 4.83
C LEU A 77 -5.23 -5.34 6.32
N ALA A 78 -4.24 -4.51 6.65
CA ALA A 78 -3.86 -4.20 8.01
C ALA A 78 -2.95 -2.96 8.04
N HIS A 79 -2.64 -2.50 9.25
CA HIS A 79 -1.62 -1.49 9.49
C HIS A 79 -0.55 -2.06 10.42
N VAL A 80 0.72 -1.78 10.12
CA VAL A 80 1.85 -2.08 11.02
C VAL A 80 2.52 -0.79 11.45
N ASP A 81 2.86 -0.70 12.73
CA ASP A 81 3.54 0.47 13.27
C ASP A 81 5.00 0.46 12.85
N ILE A 82 5.31 1.21 11.79
CA ILE A 82 6.66 1.38 11.25
C ILE A 82 6.94 2.87 11.04
N SER A 83 8.08 3.33 11.56
CA SER A 83 8.58 4.67 11.31
C SER A 83 9.58 4.62 10.16
N TYR A 84 9.11 4.44 8.93
CA TYR A 84 9.96 4.51 7.74
C TYR A 84 9.92 5.90 7.11
N ALA A 85 11.09 6.41 6.74
CA ALA A 85 11.23 7.66 6.00
C ALA A 85 11.97 7.37 4.70
N TYR A 86 11.26 7.45 3.58
CA TYR A 86 11.86 7.27 2.27
C TYR A 86 12.92 8.35 1.99
N SER A 87 13.98 7.96 1.29
CA SER A 87 15.08 8.86 0.92
C SER A 87 15.45 8.74 -0.55
N SER A 88 15.67 7.53 -1.06
CA SER A 88 16.00 7.29 -2.47
C SER A 88 15.75 5.82 -2.83
N PRO A 89 15.63 5.48 -4.13
CA PRO A 89 15.44 4.10 -4.54
C PRO A 89 16.59 3.16 -4.12
N SER A 90 17.83 3.68 -4.12
CA SER A 90 19.00 2.91 -3.69
C SER A 90 19.00 2.62 -2.19
N GLN A 91 18.54 3.58 -1.38
CA GLN A 91 18.40 3.38 0.06
C GLN A 91 17.26 2.42 0.36
N LEU A 92 16.08 2.59 -0.26
CA LEU A 92 14.95 1.68 -0.13
C LEU A 92 15.37 0.21 -0.38
N MET A 93 16.16 -0.01 -1.43
CA MET A 93 16.64 -1.35 -1.75
C MET A 93 17.70 -1.87 -0.80
N THR A 94 18.49 -0.99 -0.20
CA THR A 94 19.43 -1.36 0.85
C THR A 94 18.67 -1.76 2.11
N ASP A 95 17.71 -0.94 2.55
CA ASP A 95 16.86 -1.20 3.72
C ASP A 95 16.08 -2.51 3.57
N PHE A 96 15.54 -2.79 2.38
CA PHE A 96 14.90 -4.06 2.08
C PHE A 96 15.84 -5.25 2.24
N ARG A 97 17.04 -5.20 1.63
CA ARG A 97 18.02 -6.30 1.71
C ARG A 97 18.53 -6.52 3.14
N ASP A 98 18.67 -5.43 3.90
CA ASP A 98 19.10 -5.46 5.30
C ASP A 98 17.98 -5.92 6.24
N GLY A 99 16.75 -6.09 5.70
CA GLY A 99 15.64 -6.69 6.40
C GLY A 99 14.80 -5.73 7.23
N TYR A 100 14.90 -4.42 6.98
CA TYR A 100 14.13 -3.40 7.69
C TYR A 100 12.62 -3.69 7.71
N PHE A 101 12.09 -4.19 6.58
CA PHE A 101 10.68 -4.52 6.40
C PHE A 101 10.31 -5.96 6.82
N ASN A 102 11.25 -6.77 7.31
CA ASN A 102 11.00 -8.20 7.57
C ASN A 102 9.87 -8.44 8.55
N GLN A 103 9.80 -7.65 9.63
CA GLN A 103 8.72 -7.77 10.61
C GLN A 103 7.37 -7.41 9.97
N ALA A 104 7.29 -6.26 9.28
CA ALA A 104 6.10 -5.82 8.58
C ALA A 104 5.58 -6.87 7.58
N PHE A 105 6.49 -7.48 6.81
CA PHE A 105 6.13 -8.52 5.84
C PHE A 105 5.76 -9.85 6.48
N ALA A 106 6.34 -10.20 7.63
CA ALA A 106 5.90 -11.35 8.40
C ALA A 106 4.46 -11.17 8.91
N GLU A 107 4.14 -9.99 9.44
CA GLU A 107 2.78 -9.63 9.87
C GLU A 107 1.80 -9.61 8.68
N ALA A 108 2.21 -9.05 7.54
CA ALA A 108 1.42 -9.04 6.31
C ALA A 108 1.02 -10.44 5.83
N ARG A 109 1.96 -11.40 5.86
CA ARG A 109 1.68 -12.80 5.50
C ARG A 109 0.72 -13.46 6.49
N ALA A 110 0.93 -13.23 7.79
CA ALA A 110 0.05 -13.77 8.83
C ALA A 110 -1.39 -13.24 8.73
N VAL A 111 -1.60 -12.00 8.28
CA VAL A 111 -2.93 -11.45 8.01
C VAL A 111 -3.53 -12.08 6.75
N ALA A 112 -2.75 -12.18 5.67
CA ALA A 112 -3.23 -12.77 4.42
C ALA A 112 -3.70 -14.22 4.58
N ASP A 113 -3.00 -15.02 5.38
CA ASP A 113 -3.35 -16.42 5.66
C ASP A 113 -4.66 -16.58 6.45
N ARG A 114 -5.13 -15.55 7.16
CA ARG A 114 -6.39 -15.58 7.91
C ARG A 114 -7.61 -15.21 7.07
N LEU A 115 -7.39 -14.65 5.88
CA LEU A 115 -8.43 -14.15 4.98
C LEU A 115 -8.71 -15.09 3.80
N VAL A 116 -8.03 -16.24 3.75
CA VAL A 116 -8.25 -17.36 2.80
C VAL A 116 -8.97 -18.49 3.52
#